data_AF-A0A2R6LLS6-F1
#
_entry.id   AF-A0A2R6LLS6-F1
#
_cell.length_a   1.000
_cell.length_b   1.000
_cell.length_c   1.000
_cell.angle_alpha   90.00
_cell.angle_beta   90.00
_cell.angle_gamma   90.00
#
_symmetry.space_group_name_H-M   'P 1'
#
loop_
_entity.id
_entity.type
_entity.pdbx_description
1 polymer ?
#
loop_
_entity_poly.entity_id
_entity_poly.type
_entity_poly.pdbx_seq_one_letter_code
_entity_poly.pdbx_strand_id
1 'polypeptide(L)'
;MERLLVLAGAAALLVLIHVAVAAYLYRATSTKQEAPASEYIPDPDRDRTAGDTDDRVACPACGAPNDPSYRFCRRCISDLSSGVAASSAATGGEQLGS
;
A
#
# COMPACT_ATOMS: atom_id res chain seq x y z
N MET A 1 14.11 18.44 -43.46
CA MET A 1 14.96 17.44 -42.80
C MET A 1 15.29 17.84 -41.38
N GLU A 2 15.78 19.05 -41.12
CA GLU A 2 16.11 19.57 -39.78
C GLU A 2 14.96 19.46 -38.76
N ARG A 3 13.72 19.83 -39.11
CA ARG A 3 12.55 19.66 -38.23
C ARG A 3 12.26 18.20 -37.86
N LEU A 4 12.48 17.26 -38.78
CA LEU A 4 12.29 15.83 -38.50
C LEU A 4 13.37 15.31 -37.55
N LEU A 5 14.62 15.77 -37.71
CA LEU A 5 15.71 15.45 -36.80
C LEU A 5 15.46 15.99 -35.39
N VAL A 6 14.97 17.23 -35.27
CA VAL A 6 14.61 17.83 -33.98
C VAL A 6 13.49 17.06 -33.29
N LEU A 7 12.42 16.70 -34.03
CA LEU A 7 11.31 15.93 -33.48
C LEU A 7 11.73 14.53 -33.05
N ALA A 8 12.55 13.84 -33.85
CA ALA A 8 13.09 12.52 -33.51
C ALA A 8 13.99 12.59 -32.26
N GLY A 9 14.84 13.62 -32.16
CA GLY A 9 15.69 13.86 -30.99
C GLY A 9 14.88 14.13 -29.72
N ALA A 10 13.84 14.97 -29.80
CA ALA A 10 12.96 15.25 -28.68
C ALA A 10 12.19 13.99 -28.21
N ALA A 11 11.70 13.17 -29.15
CA ALA A 11 11.05 11.90 -28.83
C ALA A 11 12.01 10.91 -28.17
N ALA A 12 13.24 10.78 -28.69
CA ALA A 12 14.27 9.93 -28.10
C ALA A 12 14.63 10.39 -26.67
N LEU A 13 14.81 11.69 -26.46
CA LEU A 13 15.06 12.26 -25.13
C LEU A 13 13.92 11.95 -24.16
N LEU A 14 12.67 12.12 -24.59
CA LEU A 14 11.50 11.83 -23.76
C LEU A 14 11.45 10.36 -23.35
N VAL A 15 11.69 9.44 -24.29
CA VAL A 15 11.76 8.00 -24.00
C VAL A 15 12.88 7.69 -23.01
N LEU A 16 14.07 8.26 -23.19
CA LEU A 16 15.20 8.09 -22.28
C LEU A 16 14.88 8.58 -20.86
N ILE A 17 14.21 9.74 -20.73
CA ILE A 17 13.77 10.27 -19.44
C ILE A 17 12.79 9.30 -18.76
N HIS A 18 11.81 8.77 -19.48
CA HIS A 18 10.86 7.81 -18.91
C HIS A 18 11.54 6.52 -18.45
N VAL A 19 12.47 5.99 -19.25
CA VAL A 19 13.26 4.80 -18.89
C VAL A 19 14.11 5.07 -17.64
N ALA A 20 14.74 6.24 -17.54
CA ALA A 20 15.53 6.63 -16.37
C ALA A 20 14.67 6.75 -15.12
N VAL A 21 13.50 7.39 -15.21
CA VAL A 21 12.54 7.51 -14.10
C VAL A 21 12.03 6.13 -13.67
N ALA A 22 11.64 5.28 -14.63
CA ALA A 22 11.20 3.91 -14.33
C ALA A 22 12.30 3.09 -13.64
N ALA A 23 13.54 3.17 -14.13
CA ALA A 23 14.68 2.49 -13.52
C ALA A 23 15.00 3.02 -12.11
N TYR A 24 14.90 4.34 -11.91
CA TYR A 24 15.08 4.96 -10.59
C TYR A 24 14.03 4.48 -9.59
N LEU A 25 12.75 4.51 -9.98
CA LEU A 25 11.66 4.05 -9.12
C LEU A 25 11.77 2.56 -8.83
N TYR A 26 12.09 1.74 -9.84
CA TYR A 26 12.33 0.31 -9.65
C TYR A 26 13.42 0.08 -8.61
N ARG A 27 14.60 0.71 -8.77
CA ARG A 27 15.70 0.60 -7.81
C ARG A 27 15.32 1.07 -6.41
N ALA A 28 14.66 2.22 -6.29
CA ALA A 28 14.24 2.77 -5.00
C ALA A 28 13.23 1.86 -4.26
N THR A 29 12.43 1.09 -5.01
CA THR A 29 11.53 0.08 -4.43
C THR A 29 12.23 -1.25 -4.16
N SER A 30 13.17 -1.67 -5.00
CA SER A 30 13.93 -2.91 -4.82
C SER A 30 14.84 -2.88 -3.58
N THR A 31 15.37 -1.72 -3.18
CA THR A 31 16.13 -1.59 -1.92
C THR A 31 15.26 -1.81 -0.68
N LYS A 32 13.92 -1.75 -0.80
CA LYS A 32 12.99 -2.20 0.27
C LYS A 32 12.63 -3.68 0.16
N GLN A 33 12.87 -4.30 -0.99
CA GLN A 33 12.57 -5.70 -1.31
C GLN A 33 13.80 -6.63 -1.14
N GLU A 34 14.97 -6.10 -0.75
CA GLU A 34 16.12 -6.91 -0.32
C GLU A 34 15.99 -7.31 1.15
N ALA A 35 14.90 -8.02 1.47
CA ALA A 35 15.02 -9.14 2.39
C ALA A 35 15.38 -10.35 1.51
N PRO A 36 16.62 -10.88 1.58
CA PRO A 36 17.11 -11.87 0.64
C PRO A 36 16.23 -13.12 0.63
N ALA A 37 15.95 -13.61 -0.58
CA ALA A 37 15.27 -14.87 -0.81
C ALA A 37 16.12 -16.05 -0.30
N SER A 38 15.52 -16.79 0.64
CA SER A 38 15.66 -18.23 0.88
C SER A 38 17.01 -18.80 1.33
N GLU A 39 17.21 -18.85 2.65
CA GLU A 39 17.25 -20.15 3.33
C GLU A 39 16.04 -20.20 4.26
N TYR A 40 14.98 -20.89 3.83
CA TYR A 40 13.77 -21.07 4.63
C TYR A 40 14.06 -22.19 5.65
N ILE A 41 14.46 -21.79 6.86
CA ILE A 41 14.26 -22.61 8.04
C ILE A 41 12.93 -22.16 8.63
N PRO A 42 11.85 -22.98 8.59
CA PRO A 42 10.63 -22.65 9.30
C PRO A 42 10.94 -22.60 10.80
N ASP A 43 10.88 -21.41 11.37
CA ASP A 43 10.88 -21.15 12.81
C ASP A 43 9.42 -21.29 13.30
N PRO A 44 9.07 -22.38 14.01
CA PRO A 44 7.69 -22.65 14.43
C PRO A 44 7.20 -21.71 15.55
N ASP A 45 8.03 -20.81 16.09
CA ASP A 45 7.68 -19.93 17.21
C ASP A 45 7.42 -18.46 16.83
N ARG A 46 7.46 -18.11 15.54
CA ARG A 46 7.15 -16.74 15.05
C ARG A 46 5.66 -16.38 14.96
N ASP A 47 4.79 -17.15 15.59
CA ASP A 47 3.35 -16.81 15.72
C ASP A 47 3.05 -15.78 16.81
N ARG A 48 4.08 -15.16 17.41
CA ARG A 48 3.87 -14.06 18.35
C ARG A 48 4.85 -12.94 18.02
N THR A 49 4.32 -11.76 17.74
CA THR A 49 5.02 -10.46 17.65
C THR A 49 5.54 -10.02 16.27
N ALA A 50 4.74 -10.16 15.21
CA ALA A 50 4.80 -9.24 14.06
C ALA A 50 3.69 -8.19 14.17
N GLY A 51 3.74 -7.40 15.25
CA GLY A 51 2.88 -6.24 15.46
C GLY A 51 3.47 -5.03 14.73
N ASP A 52 3.36 -5.00 13.40
CA ASP A 52 3.65 -3.82 12.60
C ASP A 52 2.73 -3.80 11.36
N THR A 53 1.76 -2.88 11.37
CA THR A 53 0.86 -2.46 10.26
C THR A 53 -0.39 -3.28 9.92
N ASP A 54 -1.25 -3.60 10.90
CA ASP A 54 -2.69 -3.85 10.65
C ASP A 54 -3.57 -2.65 11.02
N ASP A 55 -3.12 -1.43 10.75
CA ASP A 55 -3.95 -0.23 10.91
C ASP A 55 -4.94 -0.04 9.75
N ARG A 56 -5.09 -1.06 8.90
CA ARG A 56 -5.98 -1.00 7.73
C ARG A 56 -7.42 -1.17 8.16
N VAL A 57 -8.29 -0.29 7.66
CA VAL A 57 -9.73 -0.39 7.88
C VAL A 57 -10.39 -1.12 6.71
N ALA A 58 -11.18 -2.14 7.01
CA ALA A 58 -11.97 -2.83 5.99
C ALA A 58 -13.17 -1.97 5.58
N CYS A 59 -13.41 -1.88 4.27
CA CYS A 59 -14.58 -1.19 3.74
C CYS A 59 -15.86 -1.95 4.14
N PRO A 60 -16.85 -1.30 4.78
CA PRO A 60 -18.09 -1.97 5.18
C PRO A 60 -18.98 -2.36 3.99
N ALA A 61 -18.77 -1.75 2.82
CA ALA A 61 -19.57 -2.04 1.62
C ALA A 61 -18.99 -3.16 0.76
N CYS A 62 -17.67 -3.35 0.72
CA CYS A 62 -17.04 -4.31 -0.20
C CYS A 62 -15.88 -5.13 0.39
N GLY A 63 -15.57 -4.96 1.68
CA GLY A 63 -14.50 -5.69 2.37
C GLY A 63 -13.07 -5.32 1.98
N ALA A 64 -12.87 -4.37 1.06
CA ALA A 64 -11.54 -4.00 0.63
C ALA A 64 -10.75 -3.33 1.78
N PRO A 65 -9.46 -3.68 1.98
CA PRO A 65 -8.63 -3.02 2.98
C PRO A 65 -8.23 -1.61 2.51
N ASN A 66 -8.38 -0.62 3.38
CA ASN A 66 -8.07 0.78 3.12
C ASN A 66 -7.17 1.38 4.19
N ASP A 67 -6.48 2.47 3.85
CA ASP A 67 -5.76 3.30 4.80
C ASP A 67 -6.78 4.07 5.68
N PRO A 68 -6.59 4.16 7.01
CA PRO A 68 -7.53 4.85 7.90
C PRO A 68 -7.61 6.36 7.64
N SER A 69 -6.63 6.96 6.94
CA SER A 69 -6.69 8.35 6.50
C SER A 69 -7.63 8.59 5.31
N TYR A 70 -8.10 7.53 4.64
CA TYR A 70 -9.02 7.66 3.52
C TYR A 70 -10.45 7.92 3.97
N ARG A 71 -11.07 8.94 3.38
CA ARG A 71 -12.51 9.22 3.53
C ARG A 71 -13.40 8.23 2.77
N PHE A 72 -12.94 7.76 1.61
CA PHE A 72 -13.70 6.89 0.71
C PHE A 72 -12.93 5.62 0.36
N CYS A 73 -13.64 4.52 0.14
CA CYS A 73 -13.05 3.25 -0.28
C CYS A 73 -12.42 3.37 -1.67
N ARG A 74 -11.18 2.90 -1.82
CA ARG A 74 -10.44 2.93 -3.10
C ARG A 74 -10.96 1.93 -4.14
N ARG A 75 -11.89 1.05 -3.78
CA ARG A 75 -12.48 0.04 -4.67
C ARG A 75 -13.91 0.39 -5.11
N CYS A 76 -14.78 0.78 -4.17
CA CYS A 76 -16.20 0.98 -4.43
C CYS A 76 -16.70 2.40 -4.09
N ILE A 77 -15.82 3.30 -3.61
CA ILE A 77 -16.12 4.72 -3.36
C ILE A 77 -17.10 4.96 -2.18
N SER A 78 -17.48 3.93 -1.41
CA SER A 78 -18.29 4.12 -0.20
C SER A 78 -17.54 4.91 0.89
N ASP A 79 -18.26 5.70 1.69
CA ASP A 79 -17.71 6.45 2.83
C ASP A 79 -17.23 5.47 3.92
N LEU A 80 -16.00 5.67 4.42
CA LEU A 80 -15.38 4.83 5.46
C LEU A 80 -15.62 5.36 6.88
N SER A 81 -16.02 6.63 7.03
CA SER A 81 -16.23 7.29 8.32
C SER A 81 -17.35 6.64 9.13
N SER A 82 -18.28 5.97 8.46
CA SER A 82 -19.38 5.20 9.05
C SER A 82 -18.92 4.00 9.89
N GLY A 83 -17.70 3.50 9.67
CA GLY A 83 -17.15 2.31 10.35
C GLY A 83 -16.26 2.61 11.55
N VAL A 84 -15.55 3.75 11.55
CA VAL A 84 -14.56 4.09 12.59
C VAL A 84 -15.20 4.31 13.97
N ALA A 85 -16.44 4.82 14.02
CA ALA A 85 -17.17 5.02 15.28
C ALA A 85 -17.56 3.72 16.00
N ALA A 86 -17.63 2.58 15.29
CA ALA A 86 -18.03 1.31 15.88
C ALA A 86 -16.88 0.61 16.63
N SER A 87 -15.63 0.74 16.18
CA SER A 87 -14.48 0.10 16.83
C SER A 87 -14.08 0.73 18.16
N SER A 88 -14.29 2.03 18.35
CA SER A 88 -13.96 2.71 19.62
C SER A 88 -14.97 2.44 20.75
N ALA A 89 -16.16 1.89 20.44
CA ALA A 89 -17.19 1.59 21.44
C ALA A 89 -17.10 0.15 22.00
N ALA A 90 -16.32 -0.75 21.39
CA ALA A 90 -16.29 -2.17 21.74
C ALA A 90 -15.29 -2.53 22.87
N THR A 91 -14.45 -1.60 23.33
CA THR A 91 -13.44 -1.85 24.39
C THR A 91 -13.86 -1.33 25.78
N GLY A 92 -15.06 -0.75 25.92
CA GLY A 92 -15.54 -0.13 27.17
C GLY A 92 -16.79 -0.76 27.77
N GLY A 93 -16.92 -2.09 27.72
CA GLY A 93 -18.05 -2.82 28.30
C GLY A 93 -17.61 -3.72 29.45
N GLU A 94 -17.53 -3.17 30.65
CA GLU A 94 -17.45 -3.93 31.91
C GLU A 94 -18.63 -4.92 31.98
N GLN A 95 -18.36 -6.22 31.79
CA GLN A 95 -19.30 -7.27 32.18
C GLN A 95 -19.24 -7.42 33.71
N LEU A 96 -20.12 -6.70 34.41
CA LEU A 96 -20.46 -6.92 35.80
C LEU A 96 -21.92 -7.38 35.89
N GLY A 97 -22.10 -8.64 36.29
CA GLY A 97 -23.23 -9.10 37.10
C GLY A 97 -24.51 -9.55 36.38
N SER A 98 -24.81 -10.85 36.49
CA SER A 98 -25.91 -11.39 37.33
C SER A 98 -25.80 -12.91 37.42
#